data_AF-A0A5Q4EH19-F1
#
_entry.id   AF-A0A5Q4EH19-F1
#
_cell.length_a   1.000
_cell.length_b   1.000
_cell.length_c   1.000
_cell.angle_alpha   90.00
_cell.angle_beta   90.00
_cell.angle_gamma   90.00
#
_symmetry.space_group_name_H-M   'P 1'
#
loop_
_entity.id
_entity.type
_entity.pdbx_description
1 polymer ?
#
loop_
_entity_poly.entity_id
_entity_poly.type
_entity_poly.pdbx_seq_one_letter_code
_entity_poly.pdbx_strand_id
1 'polypeptide(L)'
;MTMSQAASIPMNQAPLAIPASDAIASQERSGLPKSILSVDLGRTSTKTSISRDPSSVVFIPANVKHLSMEQVQGGAFEARATDPLSDIWMVYQGSGYAMGQLAEDFGANLGVGQSKVNDALVKVLACVGYFQLKGEISVVLGLPYHSQDQFEREKEQLMSLLLGPHVMSYRGEPVTIQINKVWVMPEGYGSILWNEVQASKDTDVDFTKLPVAIVDIGHQTTDCIMVDNFRFARGVSRSEAFAMSQFYEQVASHIEGADSQSLALIAAVNQPQGQRFYRPRGANRPTNLDDILPNLKETFSREMCNRLLAWLPERVTDVILTGGGGEFFWEDIQRLLREAKINAHLATPCRQANALGQYIYGEAQMAAARAARTGT
;
A
#
# COMPACT_ATOMS: atom_id res chain seq x y z
N MET A 1 -37.59 -0.73 13.73
CA MET A 1 -36.40 -1.37 14.33
C MET A 1 -35.33 -0.31 14.45
N THR A 2 -34.85 -0.07 15.66
CA THR A 2 -33.96 1.03 16.04
C THR A 2 -32.56 0.85 15.46
N MET A 3 -32.08 1.84 14.72
CA MET A 3 -30.71 1.93 14.21
C MET A 3 -29.71 2.04 15.37
N SER A 4 -28.67 1.20 15.36
CA SER A 4 -27.53 1.39 16.25
C SER A 4 -26.65 2.52 15.71
N GLN A 5 -26.41 3.54 16.55
CA GLN A 5 -25.35 4.51 16.30
C GLN A 5 -24.01 3.76 16.33
N ALA A 6 -23.38 3.60 15.17
CA ALA A 6 -22.00 3.13 15.11
C ALA A 6 -21.10 4.21 15.72
N ALA A 7 -20.63 3.99 16.95
CA ALA A 7 -19.75 4.90 17.65
C ALA A 7 -18.39 5.00 16.91
N SER A 8 -18.01 6.20 16.49
CA SER A 8 -16.66 6.52 16.02
C SER A 8 -15.70 6.47 17.20
N ILE A 9 -14.70 5.58 17.18
CA ILE A 9 -13.71 5.45 18.26
C ILE A 9 -12.36 5.94 17.74
N PRO A 10 -11.67 6.87 18.44
CA PRO A 10 -10.32 7.29 18.04
C PRO A 10 -9.38 6.08 18.01
N MET A 11 -8.64 5.93 16.92
CA MET A 11 -7.56 4.97 16.85
C MET A 11 -6.37 5.49 17.67
N ASN A 12 -6.18 4.88 18.84
CA ASN A 12 -5.18 5.21 19.86
C ASN A 12 -5.41 6.56 20.57
N GLN A 13 -5.37 6.55 21.90
CA GLN A 13 -5.59 7.71 22.75
C GLN A 13 -4.42 8.71 22.66
N ALA A 14 -4.52 9.67 21.74
CA ALA A 14 -3.99 11.03 21.88
C ALA A 14 -4.64 11.92 20.80
N PRO A 15 -5.04 13.17 21.11
CA PRO A 15 -5.47 14.11 20.09
C PRO A 15 -4.32 14.37 19.09
N LEU A 16 -4.61 14.23 17.79
CA LEU A 16 -3.71 14.58 16.70
C LEU A 16 -3.53 16.10 16.67
N ALA A 17 -2.42 16.59 17.22
CA ALA A 17 -1.94 17.94 16.93
C ALA A 17 -1.06 17.88 15.68
N ILE A 18 -1.55 18.40 14.55
CA ILE A 18 -0.76 18.56 13.33
C ILE A 18 0.01 19.88 13.47
N PRO A 19 1.35 19.88 13.51
CA PRO A 19 2.10 21.13 13.58
C PRO A 19 2.05 21.85 12.22
N ALA A 20 1.76 23.15 12.26
CA ALA A 20 1.84 24.04 11.10
C ALA A 20 3.28 24.15 10.58
N SER A 21 3.41 24.36 9.27
CA SER A 21 4.70 24.49 8.60
C SER A 21 5.43 25.76 9.05
N ASP A 22 6.53 25.61 9.78
CA ASP A 22 7.55 26.67 9.89
C ASP A 22 8.93 26.09 9.62
N ALA A 23 9.62 26.73 8.68
CA ALA A 23 11.00 26.47 8.32
C ALA A 23 11.92 26.88 9.47
N ILE A 24 12.71 25.95 10.01
CA ILE A 24 13.83 26.29 10.91
C ILE A 24 15.06 25.46 10.56
N ALA A 25 16.15 26.19 10.35
CA ALA A 25 17.51 25.72 10.10
C ALA A 25 18.16 25.00 11.30
N SER A 26 19.06 24.08 10.94
CA SER A 26 20.15 23.43 11.68
C SER A 26 20.34 23.74 13.18
N GLN A 27 20.19 22.71 14.02
CA GLN A 27 21.09 22.47 15.16
C GLN A 27 21.32 20.96 15.34
N GLU A 28 22.58 20.55 15.23
CA GLU A 28 23.06 19.21 15.57
C GLU A 28 22.82 18.91 17.05
N ARG A 29 21.99 17.90 17.34
CA ARG A 29 21.93 17.22 18.63
C ARG A 29 22.25 15.75 18.40
N SER A 30 23.15 15.21 19.23
CA SER A 30 23.70 13.85 19.22
C SER A 30 22.66 12.78 19.61
N GLY A 31 21.67 12.57 18.75
CA GLY A 31 20.81 11.41 18.75
C GLY A 31 20.34 11.22 17.31
N LEU A 32 20.74 10.13 16.66
CA LEU A 32 20.29 9.83 15.30
C LEU A 32 18.76 10.02 15.25
N PRO A 33 18.23 10.81 14.29
CA PRO A 33 16.80 10.97 14.16
C PRO A 33 16.20 9.58 13.96
N LYS A 34 15.26 9.19 14.83
CA LYS A 34 14.55 7.92 14.71
C LYS A 34 13.88 7.87 13.34
N SER A 35 14.38 7.01 12.46
CA SER A 35 13.88 6.90 11.10
C SER A 35 12.51 6.24 11.10
N ILE A 36 11.58 6.82 10.36
CA ILE A 36 10.25 6.26 10.13
C ILE A 36 10.29 5.59 8.76
N LEU A 37 9.84 4.33 8.73
CA LEU A 37 9.68 3.56 7.51
C LEU A 37 8.18 3.29 7.31
N SER A 38 7.60 3.85 6.26
CA SER A 38 6.28 3.45 5.78
C SER A 38 6.42 2.23 4.87
N VAL A 39 5.55 1.24 5.05
CA VAL A 39 5.48 0.05 4.20
C VAL A 39 4.01 -0.30 3.92
N ASP A 40 3.55 -0.01 2.71
CA ASP A 40 2.28 -0.49 2.16
C ASP A 40 2.52 -1.85 1.48
N LEU A 41 2.04 -2.93 2.11
CA LEU A 41 2.24 -4.33 1.71
C LEU A 41 1.34 -4.73 0.53
N GLY A 42 1.39 -3.96 -0.56
CA GLY A 42 0.63 -4.23 -1.78
C GLY A 42 0.97 -5.60 -2.39
N ARG A 43 -0.02 -6.21 -3.06
CA ARG A 43 0.13 -7.55 -3.64
C ARG A 43 0.95 -7.58 -4.93
N THR A 44 0.89 -6.54 -5.76
CA THR A 44 1.78 -6.42 -6.94
C THR A 44 3.11 -5.80 -6.56
N SER A 45 3.08 -4.77 -5.72
CA SER A 45 4.26 -4.04 -5.29
C SER A 45 4.09 -3.60 -3.84
N THR A 46 5.11 -3.87 -3.03
CA THR A 46 5.31 -3.19 -1.75
C THR A 46 5.71 -1.75 -2.04
N LYS A 47 4.98 -0.78 -1.48
CA LYS A 47 5.31 0.64 -1.63
C LYS A 47 5.88 1.15 -0.32
N THR A 48 6.99 1.86 -0.38
CA THR A 48 7.69 2.24 0.84
C THR A 48 8.27 3.64 0.73
N SER A 49 8.28 4.35 1.86
CA SER A 49 8.78 5.71 1.95
C SER A 49 9.45 5.97 3.30
N ILE A 50 10.45 6.85 3.28
CA ILE A 50 11.13 7.42 4.44
C ILE A 50 10.98 8.94 4.53
N SER A 51 10.13 9.53 3.68
CA SER A 51 9.88 10.97 3.64
C SER A 51 8.46 11.30 3.13
N ARG A 52 8.11 12.59 3.15
CA ARG A 52 6.88 13.11 2.53
C ARG A 52 7.01 13.35 1.02
N ASP A 53 8.20 13.20 0.43
CA ASP A 53 8.43 13.45 -0.98
C ASP A 53 7.84 12.32 -1.84
N PRO A 54 6.82 12.58 -2.69
CA PRO A 54 6.23 11.56 -3.55
C PRO A 54 7.21 10.93 -4.53
N SER A 55 8.25 11.65 -4.94
CA SER A 55 9.28 11.14 -5.85
C SER A 55 10.22 10.14 -5.18
N SER A 56 10.26 10.14 -3.84
CA SER A 56 11.08 9.22 -3.03
C SER A 56 10.38 7.89 -2.71
N VAL A 57 9.11 7.72 -3.11
CA VAL A 57 8.35 6.49 -2.86
C VAL A 57 8.83 5.39 -3.79
N VAL A 58 9.26 4.28 -3.21
CA VAL A 58 9.83 3.14 -3.93
C VAL A 58 8.77 2.07 -4.11
N PHE A 59 8.72 1.48 -5.30
CA PHE A 59 7.84 0.36 -5.64
C PHE A 59 8.69 -0.90 -5.81
N ILE A 60 8.67 -1.77 -4.81
CA ILE A 60 9.36 -3.06 -4.84
C ILE A 60 8.36 -4.13 -5.28
N PRO A 61 8.58 -4.89 -6.38
CA PRO A 61 7.66 -5.95 -6.76
C PRO A 61 7.53 -6.98 -5.62
N ALA A 62 6.29 -7.42 -5.36
CA ALA A 62 5.93 -8.02 -4.08
C ALA A 62 6.13 -9.54 -3.99
N ASN A 63 6.58 -10.18 -5.07
CA ASN A 63 6.92 -11.61 -5.10
C ASN A 63 7.99 -11.89 -4.04
N VAL A 64 7.83 -12.99 -3.31
CA VAL A 64 8.80 -13.46 -2.33
C VAL A 64 9.05 -14.94 -2.57
N LYS A 65 10.33 -15.33 -2.60
CA LYS A 65 10.75 -16.72 -2.68
C LYS A 65 11.64 -17.06 -1.49
N HIS A 66 11.24 -18.08 -0.74
CA HIS A 66 12.11 -18.72 0.25
C HIS A 66 13.05 -19.70 -0.45
N LEU A 67 14.32 -19.68 -0.04
CA LEU A 67 15.41 -20.40 -0.68
C LEU A 67 16.29 -21.08 0.37
N SER A 68 16.87 -22.22 0.00
CA SER A 68 17.81 -22.93 0.88
C SER A 68 19.16 -22.20 0.95
N MET A 69 19.92 -22.43 2.02
CA MET A 69 21.25 -21.84 2.18
C MET A 69 22.23 -22.32 1.10
N GLU A 70 22.09 -23.55 0.61
CA GLU A 70 22.91 -24.05 -0.51
C GLU A 70 22.61 -23.29 -1.80
N GLN A 71 21.34 -22.97 -2.07
CA GLN A 71 20.97 -22.11 -3.21
C GLN A 71 21.58 -20.72 -3.06
N VAL A 72 21.62 -20.20 -1.82
CA VAL A 72 22.22 -18.90 -1.57
C VAL A 72 23.74 -18.90 -1.76
N GLN A 73 24.41 -19.91 -1.23
CA GLN A 73 25.87 -20.05 -1.25
C GLN A 73 26.42 -20.52 -2.61
N GLY A 74 25.60 -21.19 -3.42
CA GLY A 74 25.96 -21.68 -4.76
C GLY A 74 26.10 -20.61 -5.84
N GLY A 75 26.15 -19.32 -5.47
CA GLY A 75 26.33 -18.21 -6.42
C GLY A 75 25.04 -17.76 -7.12
N ALA A 76 23.87 -18.26 -6.71
CA ALA A 76 22.59 -17.79 -7.27
C ALA A 76 22.32 -16.29 -6.99
N PHE A 77 23.00 -15.73 -5.99
CA PHE A 77 22.85 -14.34 -5.53
C PHE A 77 24.18 -13.59 -5.50
N GLU A 78 25.05 -13.77 -6.50
CA GLU A 78 26.16 -12.83 -6.65
C GLU A 78 25.61 -11.44 -6.96
N ALA A 79 26.02 -10.44 -6.18
CA ALA A 79 25.60 -9.06 -6.38
C ALA A 79 26.02 -8.61 -7.79
N ARG A 80 25.04 -8.43 -8.68
CA ARG A 80 25.30 -7.89 -10.00
C ARG A 80 25.24 -6.37 -9.93
N ALA A 81 26.00 -5.70 -10.80
CA ALA A 81 25.88 -4.27 -11.05
C ALA A 81 24.59 -3.94 -11.84
N THR A 82 23.46 -4.45 -11.34
CA THR A 82 22.12 -4.25 -11.88
C THR A 82 21.36 -3.26 -11.00
N ASP A 83 20.24 -2.76 -11.52
CA ASP A 83 19.26 -2.01 -10.71
C ASP A 83 18.98 -2.76 -9.40
N PRO A 84 19.18 -2.13 -8.22
CA PRO A 84 18.91 -2.73 -6.93
C PRO A 84 17.50 -3.30 -6.79
N LEU A 85 16.50 -2.75 -7.51
CA LEU A 85 15.13 -3.27 -7.48
C LEU A 85 14.95 -4.58 -8.26
N SER A 86 15.85 -4.88 -9.19
CA SER A 86 15.83 -6.10 -10.01
C SER A 86 16.56 -7.27 -9.36
N ASP A 87 17.35 -7.01 -8.30
CA ASP A 87 18.26 -7.99 -7.67
C ASP A 87 18.16 -7.92 -6.14
N ILE A 88 16.94 -8.04 -5.60
CA ILE A 88 16.70 -8.02 -4.16
C ILE A 88 16.78 -9.43 -3.59
N TRP A 89 17.76 -9.64 -2.72
CA TRP A 89 17.87 -10.84 -1.91
C TRP A 89 18.46 -10.54 -0.53
N MET A 90 18.16 -11.40 0.44
CA MET A 90 18.69 -11.30 1.78
C MET A 90 18.86 -12.67 2.43
N VAL A 91 19.73 -12.71 3.44
CA VAL A 91 19.85 -13.82 4.39
C VAL A 91 19.38 -13.35 5.74
N TYR A 92 18.39 -14.02 6.31
CA TYR A 92 17.86 -13.73 7.63
C TYR A 92 17.63 -15.04 8.39
N GLN A 93 18.14 -15.13 9.62
CA GLN A 93 18.02 -16.31 10.50
C GLN A 93 18.37 -17.65 9.82
N GLY A 94 19.42 -17.66 8.99
CA GLY A 94 19.86 -18.88 8.29
C GLY A 94 18.96 -19.32 7.14
N SER A 95 18.07 -18.44 6.65
CA SER A 95 17.25 -18.65 5.46
C SER A 95 17.56 -17.61 4.38
N GLY A 96 17.52 -18.04 3.13
CA GLY A 96 17.60 -17.18 1.95
C GLY A 96 16.24 -16.68 1.51
N TYR A 97 16.17 -15.43 1.10
CA TYR A 97 14.98 -14.84 0.52
C TYR A 97 15.35 -14.05 -0.72
N ALA A 98 14.64 -14.29 -1.82
CA ALA A 98 14.62 -13.41 -2.98
C ALA A 98 13.30 -12.65 -3.00
N MET A 99 13.34 -11.45 -3.56
CA MET A 99 12.17 -10.60 -3.71
C MET A 99 12.10 -9.98 -5.11
N GLY A 100 10.88 -9.67 -5.54
CA GLY A 100 10.62 -8.96 -6.78
C GLY A 100 10.88 -9.80 -8.02
N GLN A 101 11.49 -9.21 -9.06
CA GLN A 101 11.74 -9.91 -10.32
C GLN A 101 12.57 -11.18 -10.09
N LEU A 102 13.59 -11.08 -9.24
CA LEU A 102 14.42 -12.22 -8.88
C LEU A 102 13.61 -13.37 -8.26
N ALA A 103 12.64 -13.06 -7.40
CA ALA A 103 11.75 -14.08 -6.85
C ALA A 103 10.86 -14.73 -7.91
N GLU A 104 10.33 -13.95 -8.86
CA GLU A 104 9.56 -14.47 -10.00
C GLU A 104 10.40 -15.39 -10.88
N ASP A 105 11.67 -15.06 -11.11
CA ASP A 105 12.61 -15.90 -11.86
C ASP A 105 12.83 -17.26 -11.18
N PHE A 106 12.73 -17.32 -9.84
CA PHE A 106 12.69 -18.56 -9.05
C PHE A 106 11.26 -19.16 -8.88
N GLY A 107 10.30 -18.70 -9.68
CA GLY A 107 8.94 -19.21 -9.74
C GLY A 107 8.05 -18.79 -8.56
N ALA A 108 8.33 -17.66 -7.90
CA ALA A 108 7.38 -17.07 -6.95
C ALA A 108 6.20 -16.43 -7.68
N ASN A 109 4.99 -16.69 -7.19
CA ASN A 109 3.79 -15.96 -7.60
C ASN A 109 3.53 -14.79 -6.64
N LEU A 110 2.47 -14.03 -6.91
CA LEU A 110 2.08 -12.91 -6.04
C LEU A 110 1.47 -13.37 -4.71
N GLY A 111 1.01 -14.62 -4.61
CA GLY A 111 0.32 -15.14 -3.42
C GLY A 111 -1.13 -14.68 -3.34
N VAL A 112 -1.84 -14.67 -4.48
CA VAL A 112 -3.26 -14.24 -4.49
C VAL A 112 -4.09 -15.07 -3.50
N GLY A 113 -4.87 -14.42 -2.63
CA GLY A 113 -5.66 -15.06 -1.57
C GLY A 113 -4.92 -15.33 -0.25
N GLN A 114 -3.60 -15.13 -0.17
CA GLN A 114 -2.84 -15.34 1.07
C GLN A 114 -2.88 -14.11 1.98
N SER A 115 -2.70 -14.30 3.30
CA SER A 115 -2.58 -13.16 4.24
C SER A 115 -1.32 -12.33 3.95
N LYS A 116 -1.43 -11.01 4.09
CA LYS A 116 -0.28 -10.08 3.97
C LYS A 116 0.74 -10.28 5.09
N VAL A 117 0.34 -10.87 6.22
CA VAL A 117 1.23 -11.15 7.37
C VAL A 117 2.34 -12.12 6.99
N ASN A 118 2.07 -13.10 6.11
CA ASN A 118 3.00 -14.18 5.77
C ASN A 118 4.38 -13.68 5.30
N ASP A 119 4.39 -12.67 4.42
CA ASP A 119 5.62 -12.12 3.84
C ASP A 119 6.03 -10.78 4.46
N ALA A 120 5.29 -10.30 5.47
CA ALA A 120 5.46 -8.94 5.99
C ALA A 120 6.87 -8.69 6.53
N LEU A 121 7.44 -9.64 7.29
CA LEU A 121 8.79 -9.51 7.83
C LEU A 121 9.84 -9.35 6.71
N VAL A 122 9.81 -10.26 5.73
CA VAL A 122 10.74 -10.22 4.59
C VAL A 122 10.55 -8.93 3.79
N LYS A 123 9.31 -8.49 3.58
CA LYS A 123 9.00 -7.24 2.88
C LYS A 123 9.53 -6.01 3.60
N VAL A 124 9.34 -5.92 4.91
CA VAL A 124 9.83 -4.81 5.72
C VAL A 124 11.36 -4.80 5.74
N LEU A 125 12.00 -5.95 5.95
CA LEU A 125 13.45 -6.07 5.95
C LEU A 125 14.07 -5.72 4.59
N ALA A 126 13.42 -6.06 3.47
CA ALA A 126 13.86 -5.64 2.15
C ALA A 126 13.85 -4.11 2.00
N CYS A 127 12.79 -3.45 2.49
CA CYS A 127 12.69 -1.99 2.48
C CYS A 127 13.77 -1.34 3.36
N VAL A 128 14.07 -1.93 4.53
CA VAL A 128 15.18 -1.52 5.40
C VAL A 128 16.51 -1.59 4.67
N GLY A 129 16.79 -2.70 3.99
CA GLY A 129 18.01 -2.90 3.21
C GLY A 129 18.11 -1.92 2.03
N TYR A 130 17.01 -1.72 1.29
CA TYR A 130 16.95 -0.80 0.16
C TYR A 130 17.30 0.64 0.55
N PHE A 131 16.69 1.16 1.62
CA PHE A 131 16.99 2.50 2.14
C PHE A 131 18.25 2.56 3.01
N GLN A 132 18.96 1.44 3.18
CA GLN A 132 20.17 1.33 3.99
C GLN A 132 19.98 1.86 5.42
N LEU A 133 18.80 1.61 6.01
CA LEU A 133 18.49 2.09 7.35
C LEU A 133 19.36 1.38 8.39
N LYS A 134 19.75 2.12 9.43
CA LYS A 134 20.60 1.64 10.52
C LYS A 134 20.07 2.10 11.86
N GLY A 135 20.33 1.31 12.91
CA GLY A 135 19.98 1.68 14.27
C GLY A 135 18.48 1.53 14.58
N GLU A 136 17.95 2.45 15.39
CA GLU A 136 16.55 2.41 15.82
C GLU A 136 15.60 3.00 14.76
N ILE A 137 14.61 2.21 14.37
CA ILE A 137 13.57 2.64 13.43
C ILE A 137 12.16 2.41 14.00
N SER A 138 11.20 3.10 13.40
CA SER A 138 9.76 2.86 13.61
C SER A 138 9.12 2.52 12.27
N VAL A 139 8.21 1.56 12.26
CA VAL A 139 7.55 1.06 11.06
C VAL A 139 6.06 1.39 11.11
N VAL A 140 5.50 1.85 9.99
CA VAL A 140 4.05 2.04 9.80
C VAL A 140 3.59 1.15 8.65
N LEU A 141 2.53 0.37 8.86
CA LEU A 141 1.98 -0.58 7.89
C LEU A 141 0.47 -0.41 7.72
N GLY A 142 -0.02 -0.83 6.56
CA GLY A 142 -1.45 -1.00 6.28
C GLY A 142 -1.89 -2.47 6.40
N LEU A 143 -3.12 -2.70 6.83
CA LEU A 143 -3.83 -3.97 6.63
C LEU A 143 -5.24 -3.72 6.05
N PRO A 144 -5.74 -4.62 5.18
CA PRO A 144 -7.16 -4.64 4.84
C PRO A 144 -8.01 -4.78 6.10
N TYR A 145 -9.14 -4.09 6.13
CA TYR A 145 -10.07 -4.10 7.25
C TYR A 145 -11.30 -4.95 6.92
N HIS A 146 -11.21 -6.27 7.11
CA HIS A 146 -12.35 -7.16 6.87
C HIS A 146 -13.30 -7.22 8.07
N SER A 147 -12.75 -7.21 9.27
CA SER A 147 -13.49 -7.11 10.53
C SER A 147 -12.57 -6.62 11.64
N GLN A 148 -13.15 -6.10 12.72
CA GLN A 148 -12.39 -5.67 13.90
C GLN A 148 -11.53 -6.81 14.46
N ASP A 149 -12.10 -8.02 14.57
CA ASP A 149 -11.40 -9.17 15.14
C ASP A 149 -10.25 -9.65 14.26
N GLN A 150 -10.43 -9.65 12.93
CA GLN A 150 -9.35 -10.01 12.01
C GLN A 150 -8.23 -8.96 12.04
N PHE A 151 -8.60 -7.68 12.03
CA PHE A 151 -7.63 -6.59 12.04
C PHE A 151 -6.74 -6.60 13.30
N GLU A 152 -7.32 -6.76 14.50
CA GLU A 152 -6.50 -6.78 15.73
C GLU A 152 -5.62 -8.02 15.83
N ARG A 153 -6.11 -9.21 15.42
CA ARG A 153 -5.28 -10.42 15.41
C ARG A 153 -4.08 -10.28 14.48
N GLU A 154 -4.28 -9.82 13.25
CA GLU A 154 -3.19 -9.66 12.29
C GLU A 154 -2.24 -8.52 12.68
N LYS A 155 -2.77 -7.44 13.27
CA LYS A 155 -1.95 -6.37 13.84
C LYS A 155 -1.05 -6.88 14.96
N GLU A 156 -1.56 -7.69 15.89
CA GLU A 156 -0.75 -8.32 16.95
C GLU A 156 0.32 -9.24 16.37
N GLN A 157 -0.01 -10.04 15.35
CA GLN A 157 0.95 -10.88 14.65
C GLN A 157 2.06 -10.06 13.99
N LEU A 158 1.72 -8.98 13.26
CA LEU A 158 2.70 -8.08 12.66
C LEU A 158 3.62 -7.46 13.71
N MET A 159 3.06 -6.96 14.82
CA MET A 159 3.85 -6.39 15.90
C MET A 159 4.80 -7.44 16.50
N SER A 160 4.35 -8.68 16.70
CA SER A 160 5.18 -9.76 17.22
C SER A 160 6.29 -10.18 16.26
N LEU A 161 6.05 -10.13 14.95
CA LEU A 161 7.05 -10.50 13.93
C LEU A 161 8.12 -9.42 13.75
N LEU A 162 7.72 -8.15 13.87
CA LEU A 162 8.54 -7.01 13.48
C LEU A 162 9.23 -6.30 14.64
N LEU A 163 8.73 -6.38 15.88
CA LEU A 163 9.37 -5.68 17.00
C LEU A 163 10.64 -6.43 17.44
N GLY A 164 11.71 -5.68 17.67
CA GLY A 164 12.96 -6.21 18.22
C GLY A 164 14.18 -6.01 17.33
N PRO A 165 15.29 -6.67 17.69
CA PRO A 165 16.53 -6.61 16.93
C PRO A 165 16.47 -7.52 15.71
N HIS A 166 16.93 -7.02 14.56
CA HIS A 166 17.10 -7.81 13.35
C HIS A 166 18.53 -7.68 12.85
N VAL A 167 19.15 -8.83 12.60
CA VAL A 167 20.46 -8.95 11.95
C VAL A 167 20.25 -9.75 10.67
N MET A 168 20.60 -9.15 9.55
CA MET A 168 20.46 -9.77 8.22
C MET A 168 21.68 -9.45 7.36
N SER A 169 21.83 -10.18 6.26
CA SER A 169 22.65 -9.75 5.12
C SER A 169 21.71 -9.35 4.00
N TYR A 170 21.84 -8.13 3.47
CA TYR A 170 21.08 -7.64 2.33
C TYR A 170 22.03 -7.45 1.17
N ARG A 171 21.82 -8.18 0.07
CA ARG A 171 22.73 -8.18 -1.09
C ARG A 171 24.20 -8.39 -0.74
N GLY A 172 24.47 -9.24 0.26
CA GLY A 172 25.81 -9.55 0.77
C GLY A 172 26.28 -8.63 1.89
N GLU A 173 25.67 -7.44 2.05
CA GLU A 173 26.08 -6.46 3.05
C GLU A 173 25.39 -6.70 4.40
N PRO A 174 26.11 -6.65 5.53
CA PRO A 174 25.51 -6.82 6.85
C PRO A 174 24.64 -5.61 7.21
N VAL A 175 23.41 -5.88 7.67
CA VAL A 175 22.47 -4.87 8.14
C VAL A 175 21.99 -5.25 9.54
N THR A 176 22.14 -4.31 10.48
CA THR A 176 21.65 -4.42 11.85
C THR A 176 20.74 -3.26 12.17
N ILE A 177 19.52 -3.57 12.58
CA ILE A 177 18.49 -2.60 12.94
C ILE A 177 17.71 -3.06 14.18
N GLN A 178 17.08 -2.10 14.83
CA GLN A 178 16.19 -2.30 15.96
C GLN A 178 14.85 -1.65 15.64
N ILE A 179 13.79 -2.45 15.49
CA ILE A 179 12.43 -1.92 15.29
C ILE A 179 11.80 -1.73 16.67
N ASN A 180 11.65 -0.47 17.07
CA ASN A 180 11.16 -0.11 18.41
C ASN A 180 9.66 0.18 18.46
N LYS A 181 9.08 0.53 17.32
CA LYS A 181 7.66 0.83 17.18
C LYS A 181 7.15 0.27 15.87
N VAL A 182 5.96 -0.32 15.94
CA VAL A 182 5.20 -0.78 14.78
C VAL A 182 3.79 -0.23 14.96
N TRP A 183 3.34 0.55 13.99
CA TRP A 183 1.96 1.00 13.92
C TRP A 183 1.28 0.38 12.72
N VAL A 184 0.05 -0.09 12.93
CA VAL A 184 -0.76 -0.69 11.88
C VAL A 184 -2.06 0.10 11.77
N MET A 185 -2.42 0.46 10.55
CA MET A 185 -3.64 1.22 10.23
C MET A 185 -4.43 0.52 9.12
N PRO A 186 -5.76 0.78 9.01
CA PRO A 186 -6.53 0.33 7.86
C PRO A 186 -5.92 0.85 6.55
N GLU A 187 -5.86 -0.01 5.54
CA GLU A 187 -5.48 0.39 4.18
C GLU A 187 -6.43 1.45 3.61
N GLY A 188 -5.92 2.29 2.71
CA GLY A 188 -6.61 3.50 2.26
C GLY A 188 -6.55 4.68 3.22
N TYR A 189 -6.57 4.48 4.55
CA TYR A 189 -6.63 5.59 5.52
C TYR A 189 -5.45 6.57 5.40
N GLY A 190 -4.27 6.13 4.97
CA GLY A 190 -3.15 7.05 4.74
C GLY A 190 -3.49 8.11 3.69
N SER A 191 -4.31 7.77 2.70
CA SER A 191 -4.63 8.66 1.59
C SER A 191 -5.39 9.93 2.02
N ILE A 192 -6.22 9.86 3.08
CA ILE A 192 -6.86 11.08 3.61
C ILE A 192 -5.84 11.98 4.32
N LEU A 193 -4.88 11.40 5.04
CA LEU A 193 -3.81 12.16 5.70
C LEU A 193 -2.92 12.86 4.67
N TRP A 194 -2.62 12.16 3.59
CA TRP A 194 -1.88 12.73 2.47
C TRP A 194 -2.64 13.88 1.82
N ASN A 195 -3.92 13.68 1.49
CA ASN A 195 -4.75 14.74 0.90
C ASN A 195 -4.84 15.98 1.80
N GLU A 196 -4.99 15.79 3.11
CA GLU A 196 -5.06 16.91 4.06
C GLU A 196 -3.78 17.75 4.06
N VAL A 197 -2.61 17.12 4.07
CA VAL A 197 -1.33 17.84 4.03
C VAL A 197 -1.11 18.53 2.67
N GLN A 198 -1.65 17.95 1.58
CA GLN A 198 -1.59 18.52 0.25
C GLN A 198 -2.63 19.62 0.01
N ALA A 199 -3.67 19.74 0.85
CA ALA A 199 -4.80 20.67 0.67
C ALA A 199 -4.41 22.17 0.74
N SER A 200 -3.13 22.51 0.86
CA SER A 200 -2.64 23.85 0.54
C SER A 200 -2.47 24.04 -0.98
N LYS A 201 -3.58 24.31 -1.69
CA LYS A 201 -3.72 25.42 -2.69
C LYS A 201 -4.93 25.36 -3.64
N ASP A 202 -5.58 24.22 -3.89
CA ASP A 202 -6.58 24.13 -4.99
C ASP A 202 -7.89 23.35 -4.70
N THR A 203 -8.12 22.85 -3.48
CA THR A 203 -9.37 22.15 -3.11
C THR A 203 -10.07 22.85 -1.95
N ASP A 204 -11.27 23.39 -2.19
CA ASP A 204 -12.12 24.08 -1.19
C ASP A 204 -12.75 23.14 -0.14
N VAL A 205 -12.49 21.83 -0.19
CA VAL A 205 -13.13 20.83 0.68
C VAL A 205 -12.22 20.50 1.87
N ASP A 206 -12.72 20.81 3.06
CA ASP A 206 -12.10 20.43 4.34
C ASP A 206 -12.60 19.05 4.78
N PHE A 207 -11.84 18.00 4.45
CA PHE A 207 -12.18 16.62 4.80
C PHE A 207 -12.12 16.33 6.31
N THR A 208 -11.54 17.22 7.12
CA THR A 208 -11.49 17.04 8.57
C THR A 208 -12.85 17.25 9.24
N LYS A 209 -13.78 17.92 8.56
CA LYS A 209 -15.10 18.31 9.09
C LYS A 209 -16.27 17.57 8.46
N LEU A 210 -16.02 16.66 7.52
CA LEU A 210 -17.05 16.01 6.72
C LEU A 210 -16.98 14.48 6.85
N PRO A 211 -18.13 13.79 6.72
CA PRO A 211 -18.15 12.36 6.47
C PRO A 211 -17.64 12.08 5.04
N VAL A 212 -16.53 11.36 4.93
CA VAL A 212 -15.88 11.02 3.66
C VAL A 212 -15.61 9.53 3.57
N ALA A 213 -15.89 8.95 2.41
CA ALA A 213 -15.50 7.58 2.10
C ALA A 213 -14.16 7.57 1.36
N ILE A 214 -13.27 6.69 1.74
CA ILE A 214 -12.01 6.42 1.05
C ILE A 214 -12.12 5.03 0.44
N VAL A 215 -11.75 4.91 -0.83
CA VAL A 215 -11.85 3.67 -1.60
C VAL A 215 -10.49 3.39 -2.19
N ASP A 216 -9.72 2.51 -1.55
CA ASP A 216 -8.41 2.07 -2.02
C ASP A 216 -8.58 0.83 -2.88
N ILE A 217 -8.50 1.01 -4.19
CA ILE A 217 -8.63 -0.09 -5.14
C ILE A 217 -7.23 -0.67 -5.36
N GLY A 218 -6.91 -1.66 -4.55
CA GLY A 218 -5.66 -2.40 -4.60
C GLY A 218 -5.67 -3.52 -5.64
N HIS A 219 -4.66 -4.39 -5.55
CA HIS A 219 -4.60 -5.55 -6.43
C HIS A 219 -5.58 -6.64 -6.00
N GLN A 220 -5.71 -6.96 -4.71
CA GLN A 220 -6.60 -8.03 -4.23
C GLN A 220 -7.89 -7.51 -3.62
N THR A 221 -7.81 -6.34 -2.99
CA THR A 221 -8.87 -5.77 -2.18
C THR A 221 -9.25 -4.42 -2.72
N THR A 222 -10.54 -4.10 -2.62
CA THR A 222 -11.01 -2.74 -2.57
C THR A 222 -11.35 -2.43 -1.12
N ASP A 223 -10.57 -1.54 -0.51
CA ASP A 223 -10.71 -1.17 0.89
C ASP A 223 -11.60 0.07 0.99
N CYS A 224 -12.79 -0.13 1.54
CA CYS A 224 -13.84 0.87 1.68
C CYS A 224 -13.84 1.39 3.13
N ILE A 225 -13.13 2.49 3.35
CA ILE A 225 -12.93 3.10 4.67
C ILE A 225 -13.84 4.30 4.81
N MET A 226 -14.64 4.31 5.87
CA MET A 226 -15.43 5.48 6.25
C MET A 226 -14.68 6.28 7.30
N VAL A 227 -14.58 7.58 7.05
CA VAL A 227 -14.04 8.55 8.00
C VAL A 227 -15.11 9.60 8.28
N ASP A 228 -15.36 9.87 9.56
CA ASP A 228 -16.31 10.87 10.00
C ASP A 228 -15.59 11.84 10.95
N ASN A 229 -15.47 13.11 10.53
CA ASN A 229 -14.70 14.12 11.26
C ASN A 229 -13.27 13.65 11.58
N PHE A 230 -12.58 13.12 10.57
CA PHE A 230 -11.23 12.55 10.68
C PHE A 230 -11.11 11.36 11.66
N ARG A 231 -12.23 10.72 12.02
CA ARG A 231 -12.26 9.51 12.85
C ARG A 231 -12.67 8.31 12.03
N PHE A 232 -11.91 7.23 12.16
CA PHE A 232 -12.22 5.96 11.52
C PHE A 232 -13.54 5.38 12.03
N ALA A 233 -14.50 5.16 11.13
CA ALA A 233 -15.79 4.58 11.43
C ALA A 233 -15.78 3.06 11.16
N ARG A 234 -15.28 2.32 12.14
CA ARG A 234 -15.12 0.85 12.15
C ARG A 234 -16.37 0.06 11.73
N GLY A 235 -17.54 0.48 12.20
CA GLY A 235 -18.79 -0.29 12.04
C GLY A 235 -19.35 -0.32 10.63
N VAL A 236 -18.87 0.55 9.74
CA VAL A 236 -19.32 0.61 8.34
C VAL A 236 -18.16 0.39 7.35
N SER A 237 -16.92 0.48 7.81
CA SER A 237 -15.74 0.25 6.98
C SER A 237 -15.56 -1.24 6.71
N ARG A 238 -15.14 -1.60 5.49
CA ARG A 238 -14.94 -2.99 5.08
C ARG A 238 -13.96 -3.10 3.92
N SER A 239 -13.39 -4.27 3.74
CA SER A 239 -12.58 -4.62 2.56
C SER A 239 -13.25 -5.76 1.78
N GLU A 240 -13.36 -5.59 0.47
CA GLU A 240 -13.96 -6.55 -0.44
C GLU A 240 -12.93 -7.17 -1.37
N ALA A 241 -13.08 -8.47 -1.69
CA ALA A 241 -12.26 -9.18 -2.66
C ALA A 241 -12.74 -8.96 -4.11
N PHE A 242 -13.02 -7.70 -4.48
CA PHE A 242 -13.33 -7.29 -5.85
C PHE A 242 -12.44 -6.11 -6.21
N ALA A 243 -11.37 -6.37 -6.96
CA ALA A 243 -10.25 -5.46 -7.17
C ALA A 243 -9.52 -5.76 -8.51
N MET A 244 -8.30 -5.23 -8.70
CA MET A 244 -7.59 -5.40 -9.98
C MET A 244 -7.31 -6.87 -10.35
N SER A 245 -7.16 -7.79 -9.40
CA SER A 245 -6.94 -9.22 -9.68
C SER A 245 -8.09 -9.81 -10.50
N GLN A 246 -9.34 -9.46 -10.17
CA GLN A 246 -10.51 -9.91 -10.92
C GLN A 246 -10.55 -9.26 -12.31
N PHE A 247 -10.09 -8.01 -12.43
CA PHE A 247 -9.94 -7.37 -13.74
C PHE A 247 -8.88 -8.09 -14.60
N TYR A 248 -7.73 -8.44 -14.02
CA TYR A 248 -6.68 -9.19 -14.73
C TYR A 248 -7.14 -10.60 -15.12
N GLU A 249 -7.97 -11.26 -14.30
CA GLU A 249 -8.64 -12.52 -14.67
C GLU A 249 -9.57 -12.34 -15.88
N GLN A 250 -10.36 -11.25 -15.92
CA GLN A 250 -11.19 -10.93 -17.08
C GLN A 250 -10.35 -10.65 -18.32
N VAL A 251 -9.22 -9.96 -18.21
CA VAL A 251 -8.31 -9.74 -19.35
C VAL A 251 -7.68 -11.05 -19.80
N ALA A 252 -7.16 -11.85 -18.88
CA ALA A 252 -6.50 -13.12 -19.18
C ALA A 252 -7.46 -14.13 -19.86
N SER A 253 -8.75 -14.13 -19.51
CA SER A 253 -9.73 -15.04 -20.13
C SER A 253 -9.96 -14.77 -21.63
N HIS A 254 -9.56 -13.59 -22.13
CA HIS A 254 -9.62 -13.24 -23.56
C HIS A 254 -8.33 -13.60 -24.32
N ILE A 255 -7.32 -14.15 -23.65
CA ILE A 255 -6.00 -14.40 -24.22
C ILE A 255 -5.57 -15.84 -23.92
N GLU A 256 -5.46 -16.65 -24.97
CA GLU A 256 -5.05 -18.06 -24.82
C GLU A 256 -3.67 -18.17 -24.16
N GLY A 257 -3.58 -18.99 -23.10
CA GLY A 257 -2.33 -19.24 -22.36
C GLY A 257 -1.89 -18.10 -21.44
N ALA A 258 -2.70 -17.05 -21.26
CA ALA A 258 -2.40 -15.97 -20.34
C ALA A 258 -2.52 -16.40 -18.86
N ASP A 259 -1.62 -15.86 -18.04
CA ASP A 259 -1.67 -15.98 -16.58
C ASP A 259 -2.01 -14.61 -15.99
N SER A 260 -3.14 -14.54 -15.26
CA SER A 260 -3.61 -13.31 -14.61
C SER A 260 -2.67 -12.77 -13.54
N GLN A 261 -1.78 -13.60 -13.00
CA GLN A 261 -0.81 -13.22 -11.98
C GLN A 261 0.58 -12.87 -12.55
N SER A 262 0.77 -12.98 -13.87
CA SER A 262 2.03 -12.65 -14.54
C SER A 262 2.36 -11.16 -14.40
N LEU A 263 3.58 -10.83 -13.94
CA LEU A 263 4.04 -9.43 -13.89
C LEU A 263 4.03 -8.79 -15.30
N ALA A 264 4.30 -9.57 -16.35
CA ALA A 264 4.27 -9.10 -17.73
C ALA A 264 2.86 -8.73 -18.20
N LEU A 265 1.81 -9.48 -17.82
CA LEU A 265 0.43 -9.13 -18.15
C LEU A 265 0.01 -7.86 -17.41
N ILE A 266 0.27 -7.82 -16.10
CA ILE A 266 -0.06 -6.68 -15.25
C ILE A 266 0.64 -5.42 -15.78
N ALA A 267 1.93 -5.50 -16.12
CA ALA A 267 2.66 -4.40 -16.72
C ALA A 267 2.04 -3.95 -18.05
N ALA A 268 1.73 -4.89 -18.95
CA ALA A 268 1.14 -4.59 -20.26
C ALA A 268 -0.23 -3.90 -20.13
N VAL A 269 -1.09 -4.32 -19.19
CA VAL A 269 -2.41 -3.70 -18.95
C VAL A 269 -2.28 -2.25 -18.49
N ASN A 270 -1.27 -1.94 -17.67
CA ASN A 270 -1.07 -0.60 -17.13
C ASN A 270 -0.26 0.33 -18.05
N GLN A 271 0.16 -0.13 -19.24
CA GLN A 271 0.81 0.75 -20.21
C GLN A 271 -0.17 1.80 -20.78
N PRO A 272 0.32 2.93 -21.31
CA PRO A 272 -0.50 3.85 -22.08
C PRO A 272 -1.15 3.19 -23.30
N GLN A 273 -2.28 3.73 -23.74
CA GLN A 273 -2.92 3.32 -24.99
C GLN A 273 -1.91 3.42 -26.15
N GLY A 274 -1.93 2.43 -27.04
CA GLY A 274 -0.99 2.25 -28.15
C GLY A 274 0.28 1.50 -27.78
N GLN A 275 0.52 1.19 -26.49
CA GLN A 275 1.71 0.47 -26.01
C GLN A 275 1.36 -0.83 -25.27
N ARG A 276 0.07 -1.18 -25.18
CA ARG A 276 -0.39 -2.33 -24.40
C ARG A 276 -0.31 -3.60 -25.22
N PHE A 277 0.87 -4.20 -25.26
CA PHE A 277 1.11 -5.47 -25.91
C PHE A 277 1.51 -6.53 -24.89
N TYR A 278 0.80 -7.64 -24.85
CA TYR A 278 1.12 -8.76 -23.98
C TYR A 278 1.41 -10.01 -24.79
N ARG A 279 2.44 -10.76 -24.42
CA ARG A 279 2.77 -12.04 -25.04
C ARG A 279 2.83 -13.12 -23.97
N PRO A 280 1.86 -14.04 -23.94
CA PRO A 280 1.94 -15.22 -23.07
C PRO A 280 3.22 -16.01 -23.30
N ARG A 281 3.70 -16.72 -22.28
CA ARG A 281 4.89 -17.57 -22.40
C ARG A 281 4.63 -18.68 -23.44
N GLY A 282 5.49 -18.76 -24.45
CA GLY A 282 5.35 -19.73 -25.55
C GLY A 282 4.47 -19.25 -26.71
N ALA A 283 3.85 -18.07 -26.63
CA ALA A 283 3.09 -17.50 -27.75
C ALA A 283 4.02 -16.88 -28.82
N ASN A 284 3.66 -17.08 -30.08
CA ASN A 284 4.46 -16.60 -31.23
C ASN A 284 4.21 -15.12 -31.57
N ARG A 285 3.10 -14.54 -31.10
CA ARG A 285 2.72 -13.14 -31.39
C ARG A 285 2.15 -12.48 -30.13
N PRO A 286 2.43 -11.19 -29.90
CA PRO A 286 1.76 -10.44 -28.85
C PRO A 286 0.30 -10.16 -29.21
N THR A 287 -0.56 -10.13 -28.19
CA THR A 287 -1.93 -9.63 -28.26
C THR A 287 -1.92 -8.12 -27.99
N ASN A 288 -2.61 -7.35 -28.84
CA ASN A 288 -2.89 -5.95 -28.61
C ASN A 288 -4.05 -5.83 -27.61
N LEU A 289 -3.78 -5.26 -26.42
CA LEU A 289 -4.80 -5.16 -25.38
C LEU A 289 -5.76 -3.98 -25.60
N ASP A 290 -5.43 -3.03 -26.47
CA ASP A 290 -6.34 -1.91 -26.77
C ASP A 290 -7.63 -2.36 -27.46
N ASP A 291 -7.63 -3.55 -28.06
CA ASP A 291 -8.80 -4.13 -28.70
C ASP A 291 -9.81 -4.71 -27.68
N ILE A 292 -9.37 -4.97 -26.44
CA ILE A 292 -10.19 -5.62 -25.40
C ILE A 292 -10.41 -4.75 -24.16
N LEU A 293 -9.42 -3.94 -23.78
CA LEU A 293 -9.45 -3.21 -22.51
C LEU A 293 -10.59 -2.19 -22.41
N PRO A 294 -10.95 -1.39 -23.43
CA PRO A 294 -12.01 -0.39 -23.28
C PRO A 294 -13.34 -0.97 -22.80
N ASN A 295 -13.81 -2.07 -23.41
CA ASN A 295 -15.08 -2.71 -23.05
C ASN A 295 -15.01 -3.36 -21.66
N LEU A 296 -13.90 -4.04 -21.35
CA LEU A 296 -13.70 -4.64 -20.03
C LEU A 296 -13.63 -3.58 -18.94
N LYS A 297 -12.91 -2.46 -19.18
CA LYS A 297 -12.81 -1.34 -18.24
C LYS A 297 -14.17 -0.74 -17.95
N GLU A 298 -14.99 -0.51 -18.98
CA GLU A 298 -16.33 0.03 -18.79
C GLU A 298 -17.21 -0.91 -17.94
N THR A 299 -17.25 -2.19 -18.31
CA THR A 299 -18.07 -3.20 -17.62
C THR A 299 -17.63 -3.36 -16.16
N PHE A 300 -16.32 -3.46 -15.92
CA PHE A 300 -15.76 -3.61 -14.59
C PHE A 300 -15.99 -2.37 -13.72
N SER A 301 -15.84 -1.16 -14.29
CA SER A 301 -16.07 0.10 -13.58
C SER A 301 -17.54 0.26 -13.18
N ARG A 302 -18.48 -0.17 -14.03
CA ARG A 302 -19.92 -0.20 -13.69
C ARG A 302 -20.19 -1.14 -12.52
N GLU A 303 -19.65 -2.35 -12.54
CA GLU A 303 -19.81 -3.29 -11.43
C GLU A 303 -19.20 -2.74 -10.13
N MET A 304 -17.98 -2.19 -10.22
CA MET A 304 -17.30 -1.57 -9.07
C MET A 304 -18.09 -0.41 -8.49
N CYS A 305 -18.58 0.49 -9.34
CA CYS A 305 -19.37 1.64 -8.89
C CYS A 305 -20.71 1.19 -8.29
N ASN A 306 -21.36 0.15 -8.83
CA ASN A 306 -22.59 -0.40 -8.24
C ASN A 306 -22.34 -0.96 -6.83
N ARG A 307 -21.22 -1.68 -6.63
CA ARG A 307 -20.81 -2.20 -5.31
C ARG A 307 -20.52 -1.05 -4.34
N LEU A 308 -19.81 -0.03 -4.82
CA LEU A 308 -19.47 1.17 -4.06
C LEU A 308 -20.75 1.90 -3.61
N LEU A 309 -21.66 2.21 -4.54
CA LEU A 309 -22.92 2.90 -4.22
C LEU A 309 -23.81 2.08 -3.28
N ALA A 310 -23.80 0.76 -3.39
CA ALA A 310 -24.51 -0.13 -2.47
C ALA A 310 -23.90 -0.15 -1.04
N TRP A 311 -22.61 0.17 -0.91
CA TRP A 311 -21.93 0.28 0.38
C TRP A 311 -22.07 1.67 1.01
N LEU A 312 -22.02 2.72 0.19
CA LEU A 312 -21.89 4.11 0.65
C LEU A 312 -23.01 4.48 1.63
N PRO A 313 -22.67 4.95 2.85
CA PRO A 313 -23.67 5.47 3.77
C PRO A 313 -24.38 6.70 3.18
N GLU A 314 -25.69 6.82 3.39
CA GLU A 314 -26.53 7.89 2.81
C GLU A 314 -26.03 9.33 3.06
N ARG A 315 -25.31 9.55 4.17
CA ARG A 315 -24.78 10.87 4.56
C ARG A 315 -23.49 11.26 3.84
N VAL A 316 -22.87 10.34 3.12
CA VAL A 316 -21.58 10.59 2.45
C VAL A 316 -21.84 11.26 1.11
N THR A 317 -21.30 12.46 0.95
CA THR A 317 -21.34 13.20 -0.31
C THR A 317 -20.02 13.13 -1.07
N ASP A 318 -18.93 12.75 -0.39
CA ASP A 318 -17.58 12.83 -0.91
C ASP A 318 -16.87 11.48 -0.82
N VAL A 319 -16.26 11.08 -1.94
CA VAL A 319 -15.49 9.84 -2.08
C VAL A 319 -14.09 10.17 -2.55
N ILE A 320 -13.08 9.72 -1.83
CA ILE A 320 -11.67 9.76 -2.25
C ILE A 320 -11.30 8.39 -2.82
N LEU A 321 -11.03 8.35 -4.12
CA LEU A 321 -10.42 7.19 -4.76
C LEU A 321 -8.90 7.21 -4.59
N THR A 322 -8.32 6.05 -4.31
CA THR A 322 -6.87 5.87 -4.15
C THR A 322 -6.45 4.48 -4.65
N GLY A 323 -5.14 4.19 -4.63
CA GLY A 323 -4.60 2.90 -5.07
C GLY A 323 -4.40 2.79 -6.58
N GLY A 324 -3.88 1.65 -7.04
CA GLY A 324 -3.59 1.43 -8.47
C GLY A 324 -4.86 1.39 -9.33
N GLY A 325 -5.93 0.78 -8.82
CA GLY A 325 -7.20 0.75 -9.52
C GLY A 325 -7.94 2.09 -9.49
N GLY A 326 -7.74 2.91 -8.45
CA GLY A 326 -8.36 4.24 -8.35
C GLY A 326 -7.94 5.15 -9.51
N GLU A 327 -6.65 5.15 -9.83
CA GLU A 327 -6.11 5.86 -11.00
C GLU A 327 -6.57 5.20 -12.31
N PHE A 328 -6.49 3.86 -12.39
CA PHE A 328 -6.78 3.12 -13.61
C PHE A 328 -8.24 3.26 -14.08
N PHE A 329 -9.19 3.31 -13.15
CA PHE A 329 -10.64 3.42 -13.41
C PHE A 329 -11.20 4.83 -13.16
N TRP A 330 -10.35 5.82 -12.91
CA TRP A 330 -10.75 7.16 -12.48
C TRP A 330 -11.84 7.78 -13.36
N GLU A 331 -11.62 7.84 -14.68
CA GLU A 331 -12.54 8.51 -15.60
C GLU A 331 -13.95 7.89 -15.59
N ASP A 332 -14.03 6.56 -15.57
CA ASP A 332 -15.30 5.84 -15.57
C ASP A 332 -16.01 5.96 -14.22
N ILE A 333 -15.31 5.71 -13.11
CA ILE A 333 -15.91 5.76 -11.77
C ILE A 333 -16.30 7.19 -11.40
N GLN A 334 -15.47 8.19 -11.72
CA GLN A 334 -15.80 9.59 -11.45
C GLN A 334 -17.09 10.01 -12.16
N ARG A 335 -17.27 9.59 -13.41
CA ARG A 335 -18.49 9.86 -14.18
C ARG A 335 -19.71 9.19 -13.53
N LEU A 336 -19.61 7.91 -13.19
CA LEU A 336 -20.71 7.15 -12.57
C LEU A 336 -21.09 7.68 -11.18
N LEU A 337 -20.11 8.06 -10.36
CA LEU A 337 -20.35 8.70 -9.06
C LEU A 337 -21.02 10.07 -9.22
N ARG A 338 -20.62 10.86 -10.22
CA ARG A 338 -21.27 12.14 -10.54
C ARG A 338 -22.73 11.97 -10.95
N GLU A 339 -23.03 10.96 -11.76
CA GLU A 339 -24.42 10.60 -12.13
C GLU A 339 -25.26 10.27 -10.87
N ALA A 340 -24.63 9.67 -9.86
CA ALA A 340 -25.22 9.40 -8.54
C ALA A 340 -25.18 10.59 -7.55
N LYS A 341 -24.74 11.78 -7.99
CA LYS A 341 -24.58 13.00 -7.16
C LYS A 341 -23.58 12.86 -6.01
N ILE A 342 -22.56 12.04 -6.19
CA ILE A 342 -21.42 11.90 -5.28
C ILE A 342 -20.23 12.66 -5.86
N ASN A 343 -19.60 13.50 -5.02
CA ASN A 343 -18.37 14.19 -5.35
C ASN A 343 -17.21 13.21 -5.25
N ALA A 344 -16.58 12.92 -6.38
CA ALA A 344 -15.41 12.05 -6.43
C ALA A 344 -14.13 12.89 -6.48
N HIS A 345 -13.16 12.49 -5.68
CA HIS A 345 -11.81 13.05 -5.56
C HIS A 345 -10.79 11.96 -5.83
N LEU A 346 -9.65 12.31 -6.43
CA LEU A 346 -8.54 11.39 -6.64
C LEU A 346 -7.38 11.78 -5.73
N ALA A 347 -6.97 10.90 -4.83
CA ALA A 347 -5.75 11.13 -4.06
C ALA A 347 -4.57 11.18 -5.05
N THR A 348 -3.75 12.23 -5.02
CA THR A 348 -2.67 12.40 -6.01
C THR A 348 -1.32 12.57 -5.30
N PRO A 349 -0.29 11.77 -5.62
CA PRO A 349 -0.31 10.68 -6.60
C PRO A 349 -0.94 9.39 -6.03
N CYS A 350 -1.87 8.82 -6.80
CA CYS A 350 -2.86 7.83 -6.34
C CYS A 350 -2.26 6.53 -5.82
N ARG A 351 -1.21 6.04 -6.49
CA ARG A 351 -0.54 4.81 -6.09
C ARG A 351 0.29 4.99 -4.81
N GLN A 352 0.78 6.19 -4.53
CA GLN A 352 1.69 6.48 -3.41
C GLN A 352 0.97 7.00 -2.17
N ALA A 353 -0.22 7.57 -2.32
CA ALA A 353 -0.91 8.35 -1.29
C ALA A 353 -1.02 7.61 0.06
N ASN A 354 -1.33 6.30 0.04
CA ASN A 354 -1.42 5.51 1.27
C ASN A 354 -0.07 5.42 2.02
N ALA A 355 1.03 5.16 1.33
CA ALA A 355 2.36 5.08 1.93
C ALA A 355 2.85 6.46 2.42
N LEU A 356 2.59 7.52 1.67
CA LEU A 356 2.89 8.90 2.10
C LEU A 356 2.10 9.28 3.37
N GLY A 357 0.82 8.92 3.41
CA GLY A 357 -0.02 9.10 4.58
C GLY A 357 0.40 8.27 5.79
N GLN A 358 0.83 7.03 5.58
CA GLN A 358 1.44 6.19 6.62
C GLN A 358 2.67 6.85 7.22
N TYR A 359 3.54 7.45 6.39
CA TYR A 359 4.70 8.19 6.88
C TYR A 359 4.27 9.39 7.75
N ILE A 360 3.32 10.21 7.28
CA ILE A 360 2.76 11.34 8.03
C ILE A 360 2.15 10.88 9.36
N TYR A 361 1.43 9.77 9.36
CA TYR A 361 0.88 9.18 10.57
C TYR A 361 1.99 8.81 11.56
N GLY A 362 3.07 8.18 11.10
CA GLY A 362 4.24 7.87 11.92
C GLY A 362 4.86 9.12 12.54
N GLU A 363 4.99 10.21 11.78
CA GLU A 363 5.51 11.48 12.30
C GLU A 363 4.63 12.05 13.40
N ALA A 364 3.31 12.04 13.20
CA ALA A 364 2.35 12.50 14.21
C ALA A 364 2.42 11.65 15.49
N GLN A 365 2.54 10.32 15.37
CA GLN A 365 2.70 9.42 16.51
C GLN A 365 4.01 9.71 17.28
N MET A 366 5.10 9.96 16.56
CA MET A 366 6.38 10.32 17.17
C MET A 366 6.33 11.68 17.87
N ALA A 367 5.67 12.67 17.27
CA ALA A 367 5.48 13.99 17.87
C ALA A 367 4.64 13.91 19.15
N ALA A 368 3.52 13.20 19.13
CA ALA A 368 2.67 12.97 20.31
C ALA A 368 3.44 12.26 21.43
N ALA A 369 4.23 11.22 21.09
CA ALA A 369 5.05 10.50 22.05
C ALA A 369 6.20 11.33 22.64
N ARG A 370 6.68 12.36 21.93
CA ARG A 370 7.66 13.34 22.46
C ARG A 370 6.96 14.33 23.39
N ALA A 371 5.84 14.91 22.97
CA ALA A 371 5.07 15.86 23.77
C ALA A 371 4.65 15.27 25.13
N ALA A 372 4.18 14.01 25.13
CA ALA A 372 3.83 13.29 26.36
C ALA A 372 5.01 13.05 27.31
N ARG A 373 6.26 13.02 26.80
CA ARG A 373 7.47 12.89 27.64
C ARG A 373 8.00 14.23 28.14
N THR A 374 7.75 15.31 27.40
CA THR A 374 8.25 16.64 27.73
C THR A 374 7.32 17.43 28.65
N GLY A 375 6.08 16.98 28.86
CA GLY A 375 5.20 17.49 29.91
C GLY A 375 4.93 19.00 29.83
N THR A 376 4.05 19.38 28.92
CA THR A 376 3.20 20.58 29.05
C THR A 376 1.77 20.13 29.21
#